data_AF-G5C0Z0-F1
#
_entry.id   AF-G5C0Z0-F1
#
_cell.length_a   1.000
_cell.length_b   1.000
_cell.length_c   1.000
_cell.angle_alpha   90.00
_cell.angle_beta   90.00
_cell.angle_gamma   90.00
#
_symmetry.space_group_name_H-M   'P 1'
#
loop_
_entity.id
_entity.type
_entity.pdbx_description
1 polymer ?
#
loop_
_entity_poly.entity_id
_entity_poly.type
_entity_poly.pdbx_seq_one_letter_code
_entity_poly.pdbx_strand_id
1 'polypeptide(L)'
;ALRGGERQQVRCARVVPILEPPLHPVVPDLPGSVVFPDRDAARAVLEECTPFIQEAQAVLNLVDQCPKQVQKGKFPVIVIEGLDATGKTTVTRSISKELGAVLLQSPPSCMGQWRKIFDEEPSIIRRAFYSLGNYIVASEIAEESTRSPVIVDRYWHSTATYAIATELSGGLQHLPPAHNSVYQWPQDLLRPDLVVLLTVSPEERMQRLQGRGLEMTREESELEANSIFRQK
;
A
#
# COMPACT_ATOMS: atom_id res chain seq x y z
N ALA A 1 -3.54 47.66 39.82
CA ALA A 1 -4.17 46.76 40.80
C ALA A 1 -4.60 45.49 40.07
N LEU A 2 -3.94 44.37 40.38
CA LEU A 2 -4.12 43.06 39.75
C LEU A 2 -5.46 42.46 40.20
N ARG A 3 -6.35 42.09 39.27
CA ARG A 3 -7.49 41.20 39.58
C ARG A 3 -7.06 39.76 39.35
N GLY A 4 -7.09 38.97 40.41
CA GLY A 4 -6.67 37.58 40.45
C GLY A 4 -7.56 36.69 39.59
N GLY A 5 -6.92 35.86 38.77
CA GLY A 5 -7.57 34.72 38.12
C GLY A 5 -7.69 33.58 39.11
N GLU A 6 -8.93 33.18 39.43
CA GLU A 6 -9.20 31.96 40.18
C GLU A 6 -8.77 30.75 39.37
N ARG A 7 -7.80 29.98 39.88
CA ARG A 7 -7.48 28.65 39.35
C ARG A 7 -8.50 27.66 39.90
N GLN A 8 -9.44 27.26 39.07
CA GLN A 8 -10.40 26.21 39.41
C GLN A 8 -9.71 24.84 39.33
N GLN A 9 -9.58 24.17 40.48
CA GLN A 9 -8.97 22.84 40.56
C GLN A 9 -9.93 21.82 39.93
N VAL A 10 -9.62 21.36 38.72
CA VAL A 10 -10.39 20.31 38.05
C VAL A 10 -10.22 19.02 38.86
N ARG A 11 -11.33 18.52 39.45
CA ARG A 11 -11.32 17.26 40.20
C ARG A 11 -10.80 16.13 39.30
N CYS A 12 -10.02 15.23 39.89
CA CYS A 12 -9.45 14.07 39.23
C CYS A 12 -10.59 13.26 38.57
N ALA A 13 -10.64 13.26 37.23
CA ALA A 13 -11.64 12.52 36.49
C ALA A 13 -11.30 11.03 36.55
N ARG A 14 -12.27 10.20 36.95
CA ARG A 14 -12.10 8.75 36.95
C ARG A 14 -12.11 8.25 35.51
N VAL A 15 -10.93 7.91 35.00
CA VAL A 15 -10.80 7.20 33.72
C VAL A 15 -11.42 5.81 33.92
N VAL A 16 -12.52 5.54 33.22
CA VAL A 16 -13.13 4.22 33.17
C VAL A 16 -12.81 3.60 31.81
N PRO A 17 -12.44 2.31 31.75
CA PRO A 17 -12.27 1.63 30.47
C PRO A 17 -13.61 1.62 29.74
N ILE A 18 -13.63 2.21 28.54
CA ILE A 18 -14.76 2.08 27.64
C ILE A 18 -14.62 0.75 26.90
N LEU A 19 -15.73 0.03 26.72
CA LEU A 19 -15.73 -1.15 25.86
C LEU A 19 -15.34 -0.70 24.45
N GLU A 20 -14.37 -1.39 23.85
CA GLU A 20 -14.02 -1.14 22.45
C GLU A 20 -15.27 -1.30 21.60
N PRO A 21 -15.57 -0.33 20.71
CA PRO A 21 -16.73 -0.43 19.85
C PRO A 21 -16.62 -1.70 18.99
N PRO A 22 -17.75 -2.39 18.72
CA PRO A 22 -17.74 -3.59 17.91
C PRO A 22 -17.12 -3.29 16.54
N LEU A 23 -16.13 -4.10 16.15
CA LEU A 23 -15.45 -4.00 14.87
C LEU A 23 -16.42 -4.27 13.72
N HIS A 24 -16.13 -3.70 12.54
CA HIS A 24 -16.89 -4.03 11.34
C HIS A 24 -16.83 -5.56 11.07
N PRO A 25 -17.93 -6.23 10.66
CA PRO A 25 -18.00 -7.70 10.59
C PRO A 25 -16.93 -8.36 9.71
N VAL A 26 -16.39 -7.64 8.74
CA VAL A 26 -15.34 -8.12 7.82
C VAL A 26 -13.93 -8.04 8.42
N VAL A 27 -13.74 -7.31 9.53
CA VAL A 27 -12.41 -7.10 10.14
C VAL A 27 -11.67 -8.41 10.46
N PRO A 28 -12.32 -9.46 11.01
CA PRO A 28 -11.66 -10.74 11.26
C PRO A 28 -11.12 -11.43 10.00
N ASP A 29 -11.74 -11.21 8.83
CA ASP A 29 -11.38 -11.88 7.57
C ASP A 29 -10.29 -11.14 6.79
N LEU A 30 -9.95 -9.90 7.20
CA LEU A 30 -8.98 -9.05 6.48
C LEU A 30 -7.61 -9.71 6.29
N PRO A 31 -7.00 -10.38 7.29
CA PRO A 31 -5.69 -11.01 7.11
C PRO A 31 -5.71 -12.16 6.09
N GLY A 32 -6.84 -12.82 5.89
CA GLY A 32 -6.96 -13.96 4.96
C GLY A 32 -7.40 -13.58 3.54
N SER A 33 -7.98 -12.39 3.35
CA SER A 33 -8.67 -12.03 2.10
C SER A 33 -8.40 -10.60 1.59
N VAL A 34 -7.77 -9.75 2.39
CA VAL A 34 -7.57 -8.32 2.10
C VAL A 34 -6.11 -7.92 2.12
N VAL A 35 -5.42 -8.12 3.25
CA VAL A 35 -3.99 -7.82 3.39
C VAL A 35 -3.29 -9.09 3.82
N PHE A 36 -2.58 -9.73 2.88
CA PHE A 36 -1.87 -10.97 3.15
C PHE A 36 -0.72 -10.74 4.15
N PRO A 37 -0.62 -11.56 5.22
CA PRO A 37 0.36 -11.37 6.29
C PRO A 37 1.78 -11.77 5.88
N ASP A 38 1.91 -12.61 4.86
CA ASP A 38 3.16 -13.16 4.35
C ASP A 38 3.03 -13.59 2.88
N ARG A 39 4.16 -13.99 2.30
CA ARG A 39 4.25 -14.42 0.91
C ARG A 39 3.46 -15.69 0.63
N ASP A 40 3.49 -16.64 1.56
CA ASP A 40 2.88 -17.96 1.37
C ASP A 40 1.35 -17.85 1.33
N ALA A 41 0.76 -16.97 2.13
CA ALA A 41 -0.67 -16.66 2.09
C ALA A 41 -1.12 -16.08 0.74
N ALA A 42 -0.34 -15.14 0.17
CA ALA A 42 -0.64 -14.60 -1.16
C ALA A 42 -0.40 -15.64 -2.26
N ARG A 43 0.63 -16.50 -2.11
CA ARG A 43 0.97 -17.57 -3.05
C ARG A 43 -0.14 -18.60 -3.14
N ALA A 44 -0.68 -19.04 -2.00
CA ALA A 44 -1.75 -20.03 -1.92
C ALA A 44 -2.99 -19.64 -2.75
N VAL A 45 -3.35 -18.35 -2.78
CA VAL A 45 -4.46 -17.86 -3.60
C VAL A 45 -4.18 -18.10 -5.09
N LEU A 46 -2.99 -17.75 -5.58
CA LEU A 46 -2.67 -17.96 -7.00
C LEU A 46 -2.48 -19.44 -7.36
N GLU A 47 -2.02 -20.27 -6.42
CA GLU A 47 -1.92 -21.73 -6.63
C GLU A 47 -3.29 -22.35 -6.92
N GLU A 48 -4.30 -22.01 -6.11
CA GLU A 48 -5.69 -22.44 -6.32
C GLU A 48 -6.29 -21.92 -7.64
N CYS A 49 -5.75 -20.81 -8.17
CA CYS A 49 -6.18 -20.22 -9.43
C CYS A 49 -5.52 -20.83 -10.66
N THR A 50 -4.43 -21.59 -10.53
CA THR A 50 -3.69 -22.17 -11.68
C THR A 50 -4.54 -23.00 -12.64
N PRO A 51 -5.61 -23.72 -12.23
CA PRO A 51 -6.46 -24.45 -13.18
C PRO A 51 -7.34 -23.52 -14.05
N PHE A 52 -7.51 -22.26 -13.65
CA PHE A 52 -8.48 -21.33 -14.24
C PHE A 52 -7.82 -20.10 -14.89
N ILE A 53 -6.66 -19.69 -14.39
CA ILE A 53 -5.91 -18.51 -14.83
C ILE A 53 -4.51 -18.98 -15.25
N GLN A 54 -4.27 -19.05 -16.56
CA GLN A 54 -3.02 -19.56 -17.13
C GLN A 54 -1.79 -18.76 -16.64
N GLU A 55 -1.96 -17.45 -16.50
CA GLU A 55 -0.92 -16.51 -16.09
C GLU A 55 -0.53 -16.65 -14.61
N ALA A 56 -1.38 -17.27 -13.78
CA ALA A 56 -1.10 -17.47 -12.36
C ALA A 56 0.18 -18.31 -12.18
N GLN A 57 0.35 -19.37 -12.98
CA GLN A 57 1.57 -20.18 -12.94
C GLN A 57 2.81 -19.38 -13.33
N ALA A 58 2.69 -18.45 -14.28
CA ALA A 58 3.81 -17.63 -14.71
C ALA A 58 4.24 -16.63 -13.63
N VAL A 59 3.28 -16.04 -12.90
CA VAL A 59 3.55 -15.20 -11.73
C VAL A 59 4.23 -16.02 -10.62
N LEU A 60 3.70 -17.21 -10.30
CA LEU A 60 4.29 -18.11 -9.31
C LEU A 60 5.74 -18.48 -9.65
N ASN A 61 6.02 -18.77 -10.93
CA ASN A 61 7.37 -19.08 -11.38
C ASN A 61 8.35 -17.91 -11.20
N LEU A 62 7.89 -16.65 -11.31
CA LEU A 62 8.73 -15.48 -11.01
C LEU A 62 9.01 -15.38 -9.51
N VAL A 63 7.98 -15.57 -8.67
CA VAL A 63 8.12 -15.52 -7.21
C VAL A 63 9.04 -16.65 -6.69
N ASP A 64 8.98 -17.83 -7.29
CA ASP A 64 9.80 -18.98 -6.90
C ASP A 64 11.29 -18.79 -7.22
N GLN A 65 11.63 -17.86 -8.12
CA GLN A 65 13.02 -17.43 -8.38
C GLN A 65 13.54 -16.45 -7.32
N CYS A 66 12.64 -15.83 -6.53
CA CYS A 66 12.99 -14.89 -5.49
C CYS A 66 13.42 -15.61 -4.19
N PRO A 67 14.48 -15.14 -3.51
CA PRO A 67 14.83 -15.66 -2.19
C PRO A 67 13.67 -15.57 -1.19
N LYS A 68 13.51 -16.58 -0.33
CA LYS A 68 12.44 -16.59 0.70
C LYS A 68 12.59 -15.48 1.72
N GLN A 69 13.82 -15.12 2.04
CA GLN A 69 14.16 -14.03 2.93
C GLN A 69 15.15 -13.14 2.20
N VAL A 70 14.81 -11.87 2.12
CA VAL A 70 15.61 -10.85 1.46
C VAL A 70 16.02 -9.79 2.48
N GLN A 71 17.27 -9.36 2.40
CA GLN A 71 17.80 -8.27 3.19
C GLN A 71 18.34 -7.21 2.24
N LYS A 72 18.09 -5.94 2.56
CA LYS A 72 18.67 -4.84 1.82
C LYS A 72 20.19 -4.82 1.99
N GLY A 73 20.88 -4.29 0.98
CA GLY A 73 22.29 -3.95 1.07
C GLY A 73 22.55 -2.71 1.92
N LYS A 74 23.77 -2.17 1.78
CA LYS A 74 24.26 -1.06 2.60
C LYS A 74 23.66 0.30 2.27
N PHE A 75 23.08 0.47 1.08
CA PHE A 75 22.50 1.74 0.65
C PHE A 75 21.04 1.90 1.10
N PRO A 76 20.56 3.14 1.25
CA PRO A 76 19.22 3.40 1.74
C PRO A 76 18.14 3.03 0.71
N VAL A 77 17.01 2.53 1.21
CA VAL A 77 15.81 2.21 0.44
C VAL A 77 14.68 3.17 0.85
N ILE A 78 14.18 3.95 -0.10
CA ILE A 78 13.14 4.96 0.12
C ILE A 78 11.93 4.62 -0.73
N VAL A 79 10.76 4.48 -0.10
CA VAL A 79 9.50 4.30 -0.82
C VAL A 79 8.77 5.64 -0.92
N ILE A 80 8.30 5.98 -2.11
CA ILE A 80 7.42 7.13 -2.35
C ILE A 80 6.00 6.63 -2.57
N GLU A 81 5.10 6.96 -1.66
CA GLU A 81 3.68 6.61 -1.70
C GLU A 81 2.82 7.83 -2.05
N GLY A 82 1.57 7.59 -2.43
CA GLY A 82 0.57 8.62 -2.66
C GLY A 82 -0.44 8.23 -3.75
N LEU A 83 -1.57 8.92 -3.78
CA LEU A 83 -2.59 8.72 -4.80
C LEU A 83 -2.10 9.14 -6.20
N ASP A 84 -2.84 8.77 -7.24
CA ASP A 84 -2.54 9.27 -8.58
C ASP A 84 -2.73 10.78 -8.68
N ALA A 85 -1.96 11.39 -9.58
CA ALA A 85 -1.84 12.83 -9.76
C ALA A 85 -1.28 13.65 -8.56
N THR A 86 -0.69 13.02 -7.54
CA THR A 86 0.03 13.74 -6.47
C THR A 86 1.42 14.25 -6.86
N GLY A 87 1.94 13.86 -8.03
CA GLY A 87 3.25 14.29 -8.53
C GLY A 87 4.40 13.30 -8.27
N LYS A 88 4.10 12.07 -7.82
CA LYS A 88 5.09 11.01 -7.53
C LYS A 88 6.14 10.86 -8.62
N THR A 89 5.73 10.60 -9.86
CA THR A 89 6.65 10.38 -10.99
C THR A 89 7.64 11.52 -11.21
N THR A 90 7.20 12.76 -10.99
CA THR A 90 8.08 13.94 -11.10
C THR A 90 9.10 13.96 -9.96
N VAL A 91 8.64 13.73 -8.74
CA VAL A 91 9.47 13.73 -7.53
C VAL A 91 10.46 12.55 -7.54
N THR A 92 10.00 11.33 -7.81
CA THR A 92 10.84 10.13 -7.85
C THR A 92 11.95 10.27 -8.88
N ARG A 93 11.65 10.76 -10.10
CA ARG A 93 12.66 10.99 -11.14
C ARG A 93 13.69 12.04 -10.73
N SER A 94 13.25 13.14 -10.12
CA SER A 94 14.15 14.20 -9.66
C SER A 94 15.09 13.71 -8.55
N ILE A 95 14.54 13.05 -7.53
CA ILE A 95 15.32 12.53 -6.40
C ILE A 95 16.26 11.41 -6.88
N SER A 96 15.81 10.54 -7.78
CA SER A 96 16.66 9.45 -8.32
C SER A 96 17.89 10.01 -9.02
N LYS A 97 17.70 11.06 -9.83
CA LYS A 97 18.80 11.73 -10.51
C LYS A 97 19.79 12.38 -9.53
N GLU A 98 19.29 13.07 -8.52
CA GLU A 98 20.12 13.80 -7.55
C GLU A 98 20.93 12.86 -6.64
N LEU A 99 20.31 11.74 -6.21
CA LEU A 99 20.96 10.76 -5.34
C LEU A 99 21.77 9.70 -6.10
N GLY A 100 21.71 9.69 -7.44
CA GLY A 100 22.22 8.57 -8.24
C GLY A 100 21.55 7.25 -7.88
N ALA A 101 20.26 7.30 -7.49
CA ALA A 101 19.49 6.16 -7.05
C ALA A 101 18.89 5.40 -8.24
N VAL A 102 18.69 4.10 -8.07
CA VAL A 102 17.87 3.30 -8.98
C VAL A 102 16.40 3.50 -8.63
N LEU A 103 15.56 3.71 -9.64
CA LEU A 103 14.11 3.83 -9.49
C LEU A 103 13.45 2.50 -9.87
N LEU A 104 12.83 1.85 -8.88
CA LEU A 104 12.02 0.65 -9.04
C LEU A 104 10.53 1.00 -9.00
N GLN A 105 9.70 0.18 -9.64
CA GLN A 105 8.24 0.33 -9.69
C GLN A 105 7.57 -0.89 -9.09
N SER A 106 6.45 -0.69 -8.38
CA SER A 106 5.56 -1.79 -7.97
C SER A 106 4.18 -1.65 -8.63
N PRO A 107 3.67 -2.69 -9.33
CA PRO A 107 4.31 -3.98 -9.59
C PRO A 107 5.51 -3.85 -10.56
N PRO A 108 6.45 -4.82 -10.55
CA PRO A 108 7.64 -4.79 -11.38
C PRO A 108 7.30 -5.00 -12.86
N SER A 109 8.15 -4.49 -13.76
CA SER A 109 7.88 -4.47 -15.21
C SER A 109 7.67 -5.87 -15.80
N CYS A 110 8.32 -6.90 -15.25
CA CYS A 110 8.16 -8.30 -15.64
C CYS A 110 6.73 -8.84 -15.45
N MET A 111 5.93 -8.21 -14.60
CA MET A 111 4.51 -8.54 -14.39
C MET A 111 3.55 -7.67 -15.22
N GLY A 112 4.06 -6.64 -15.89
CA GLY A 112 3.24 -5.64 -16.58
C GLY A 112 2.30 -6.23 -17.63
N GLN A 113 2.72 -7.29 -18.31
CA GLN A 113 1.93 -7.98 -19.34
C GLN A 113 0.66 -8.66 -18.81
N TRP A 114 0.62 -9.04 -17.53
CA TRP A 114 -0.53 -9.72 -16.92
C TRP A 114 -1.42 -8.79 -16.11
N ARG A 115 -1.00 -7.54 -15.91
CA ARG A 115 -1.71 -6.57 -15.08
C ARG A 115 -3.18 -6.44 -15.46
N LYS A 116 -3.47 -6.30 -16.76
CA LYS A 116 -4.86 -6.15 -17.25
C LYS A 116 -5.73 -7.37 -16.90
N ILE A 117 -5.16 -8.57 -16.96
CA ILE A 117 -5.88 -9.82 -16.67
C ILE A 117 -6.24 -9.85 -15.18
N PHE A 118 -5.26 -9.67 -14.30
CA PHE A 118 -5.49 -9.70 -12.85
C PHE A 118 -6.34 -8.52 -12.33
N ASP A 119 -6.33 -7.37 -13.01
CA ASP A 119 -7.20 -6.24 -12.68
C ASP A 119 -8.69 -6.54 -12.93
N GLU A 120 -9.00 -7.48 -13.82
CA GLU A 120 -10.37 -7.94 -14.13
C GLU A 120 -10.85 -9.06 -13.17
N GLU A 121 -9.94 -9.71 -12.45
CA GLU A 121 -10.23 -10.80 -11.51
C GLU A 121 -10.91 -10.33 -10.19
N PRO A 122 -11.56 -11.25 -9.45
CA PRO A 122 -12.02 -11.03 -8.09
C PRO A 122 -10.95 -10.41 -7.17
N SER A 123 -11.40 -9.60 -6.20
CA SER A 123 -10.54 -8.77 -5.36
C SER A 123 -9.42 -9.56 -4.67
N ILE A 124 -9.71 -10.76 -4.15
CA ILE A 124 -8.72 -11.61 -3.49
C ILE A 124 -7.58 -12.05 -4.45
N ILE A 125 -7.90 -12.39 -5.70
CA ILE A 125 -6.92 -12.82 -6.71
C ILE A 125 -6.08 -11.61 -7.14
N ARG A 126 -6.72 -10.47 -7.41
CA ARG A 126 -6.04 -9.22 -7.74
C ARG A 126 -5.07 -8.79 -6.64
N ARG A 127 -5.51 -8.83 -5.38
CA ARG A 127 -4.67 -8.51 -4.21
C ARG A 127 -3.49 -9.46 -4.11
N ALA A 128 -3.69 -10.76 -4.37
CA ALA A 128 -2.61 -11.74 -4.35
C ALA A 128 -1.56 -11.42 -5.41
N PHE A 129 -1.98 -11.07 -6.64
CA PHE A 129 -1.09 -10.63 -7.71
C PHE A 129 -0.21 -9.43 -7.29
N TYR A 130 -0.82 -8.35 -6.78
CA TYR A 130 -0.06 -7.16 -6.35
C TYR A 130 0.81 -7.43 -5.12
N SER A 131 0.34 -8.24 -4.16
CA SER A 131 1.15 -8.64 -3.00
C SER A 131 2.38 -9.45 -3.42
N LEU A 132 2.25 -10.40 -4.35
CA LEU A 132 3.37 -11.17 -4.88
C LEU A 132 4.33 -10.29 -5.69
N GLY A 133 3.82 -9.29 -6.41
CA GLY A 133 4.65 -8.26 -7.05
C GLY A 133 5.56 -7.52 -6.07
N ASN A 134 5.09 -7.25 -4.84
CA ASN A 134 5.94 -6.65 -3.82
C ASN A 134 7.11 -7.57 -3.42
N TYR A 135 6.95 -8.89 -3.41
CA TYR A 135 8.07 -9.81 -3.10
C TYR A 135 9.10 -9.90 -4.23
N ILE A 136 8.67 -9.75 -5.48
CA ILE A 136 9.59 -9.66 -6.62
C ILE A 136 10.38 -8.35 -6.53
N VAL A 137 9.70 -7.22 -6.29
CA VAL A 137 10.36 -5.92 -6.06
C VAL A 137 11.30 -5.98 -4.85
N ALA A 138 10.95 -6.70 -3.78
CA ALA A 138 11.82 -6.89 -2.62
C ALA A 138 13.16 -7.55 -2.98
N SER A 139 13.15 -8.46 -3.95
CA SER A 139 14.37 -9.11 -4.46
C SER A 139 15.22 -8.13 -5.28
N GLU A 140 14.59 -7.33 -6.14
CA GLU A 140 15.26 -6.27 -6.90
C GLU A 140 15.86 -5.21 -5.95
N ILE A 141 15.13 -4.80 -4.91
CA ILE A 141 15.63 -3.90 -3.86
C ILE A 141 16.87 -4.49 -3.20
N ALA A 142 16.82 -5.76 -2.81
CA ALA A 142 17.93 -6.42 -2.12
C ALA A 142 19.21 -6.41 -2.97
N GLU A 143 19.09 -6.68 -4.27
CA GLU A 143 20.21 -6.62 -5.21
C GLU A 143 20.74 -5.20 -5.39
N GLU A 144 19.88 -4.25 -5.78
CA GLU A 144 20.28 -2.89 -6.16
C GLU A 144 20.83 -2.09 -4.97
N SER A 145 20.26 -2.29 -3.78
CA SER A 145 20.71 -1.60 -2.56
C SER A 145 22.10 -2.05 -2.07
N THR A 146 22.74 -3.04 -2.71
CA THR A 146 24.16 -3.33 -2.50
C THR A 146 25.08 -2.33 -3.22
N ARG A 147 24.57 -1.67 -4.28
CA ARG A 147 25.33 -0.86 -5.24
C ARG A 147 25.00 0.63 -5.19
N SER A 148 23.74 0.99 -4.95
CA SER A 148 23.27 2.38 -4.96
C SER A 148 22.03 2.57 -4.08
N PRO A 149 21.67 3.81 -3.72
CA PRO A 149 20.36 4.10 -3.13
C PRO A 149 19.22 3.58 -4.02
N VAL A 150 18.13 3.15 -3.40
CA VAL A 150 16.95 2.65 -4.12
C VAL A 150 15.75 3.51 -3.79
N ILE A 151 15.06 3.98 -4.83
CA ILE A 151 13.76 4.64 -4.72
C ILE A 151 12.71 3.71 -5.32
N VAL A 152 11.61 3.50 -4.59
CA VAL A 152 10.51 2.65 -5.04
C VAL A 152 9.25 3.50 -5.19
N ASP A 153 8.69 3.54 -6.39
CA ASP A 153 7.39 4.16 -6.66
C ASP A 153 6.27 3.16 -6.34
N ARG A 154 5.59 3.39 -5.21
CA ARG A 154 4.62 2.49 -4.56
C ARG A 154 5.21 1.16 -4.09
N TYR A 155 4.74 0.67 -2.95
CA TYR A 155 5.12 -0.64 -2.44
C TYR A 155 3.97 -1.24 -1.62
N TRP A 156 4.25 -1.89 -0.48
CA TRP A 156 3.23 -2.56 0.32
C TRP A 156 2.08 -1.64 0.78
N HIS A 157 2.34 -0.38 1.14
CA HIS A 157 1.28 0.51 1.62
C HIS A 157 0.24 0.78 0.53
N SER A 158 0.66 0.96 -0.72
CA SER A 158 -0.29 1.08 -1.85
C SER A 158 -1.21 -0.13 -1.96
N THR A 159 -0.67 -1.36 -1.85
CA THR A 159 -1.47 -2.59 -1.89
C THR A 159 -2.41 -2.69 -0.68
N ALA A 160 -1.91 -2.47 0.53
CA ALA A 160 -2.67 -2.61 1.76
C ALA A 160 -3.79 -1.56 1.87
N THR A 161 -3.47 -0.28 1.63
CA THR A 161 -4.45 0.82 1.71
C THR A 161 -5.56 0.62 0.69
N TYR A 162 -5.22 0.28 -0.56
CA TYR A 162 -6.24 0.04 -1.58
C TYR A 162 -7.15 -1.13 -1.21
N ALA A 163 -6.55 -2.23 -0.75
CA ALA A 163 -7.33 -3.41 -0.35
C ALA A 163 -8.31 -3.09 0.80
N ILE A 164 -7.84 -2.40 1.84
CA ILE A 164 -8.65 -2.01 3.01
C ILE A 164 -9.75 -1.03 2.61
N ALA A 165 -9.42 -0.01 1.81
CA ALA A 165 -10.38 1.00 1.37
C ALA A 165 -11.49 0.41 0.51
N THR A 166 -11.18 -0.60 -0.33
CA THR A 166 -12.17 -1.25 -1.21
C THR A 166 -13.03 -2.26 -0.46
N GLU A 167 -12.47 -3.02 0.48
CA GLU A 167 -13.24 -4.03 1.21
C GLU A 167 -14.21 -3.40 2.21
N LEU A 168 -13.76 -2.36 2.91
CA LEU A 168 -14.55 -1.75 3.96
C LEU A 168 -15.49 -0.71 3.37
N SER A 169 -16.78 -1.05 3.31
CA SER A 169 -17.83 -0.10 2.96
C SER A 169 -18.15 0.89 4.11
N GLY A 170 -18.74 2.03 3.77
CA GLY A 170 -19.16 3.05 4.76
C GLY A 170 -18.04 4.02 5.18
N GLY A 171 -18.22 4.71 6.31
CA GLY A 171 -17.36 5.82 6.74
C GLY A 171 -16.03 5.43 7.40
N LEU A 172 -15.22 6.43 7.77
CA LEU A 172 -13.92 6.26 8.43
C LEU A 172 -14.00 5.50 9.75
N GLN A 173 -15.13 5.58 10.45
CA GLN A 173 -15.37 4.86 11.70
C GLN A 173 -15.41 3.33 11.55
N HIS A 174 -15.50 2.80 10.33
CA HIS A 174 -15.43 1.37 10.05
C HIS A 174 -14.02 0.86 9.78
N LEU A 175 -13.02 1.75 9.74
CA LEU A 175 -11.64 1.33 9.65
C LEU A 175 -11.23 0.55 10.92
N PRO A 176 -10.40 -0.49 10.77
CA PRO A 176 -9.76 -1.13 11.90
C PRO A 176 -9.08 -0.10 12.81
N PRO A 177 -9.05 -0.35 14.13
CA PRO A 177 -8.42 0.58 15.06
C PRO A 177 -6.94 0.76 14.75
N ALA A 178 -6.39 1.94 15.08
CA ALA A 178 -4.95 2.16 15.05
C ALA A 178 -4.28 1.02 15.84
N HIS A 179 -3.28 0.36 15.25
CA HIS A 179 -2.60 -0.85 15.77
C HIS A 179 -3.25 -2.20 15.49
N ASN A 180 -4.36 -2.28 14.75
CA ASN A 180 -4.85 -3.56 14.23
C ASN A 180 -3.76 -4.27 13.39
N SER A 181 -3.71 -5.60 13.46
CA SER A 181 -2.70 -6.42 12.77
C SER A 181 -2.72 -6.26 11.26
N VAL A 182 -3.85 -5.87 10.66
CA VAL A 182 -3.96 -5.60 9.21
C VAL A 182 -3.06 -4.44 8.74
N TYR A 183 -2.66 -3.55 9.65
CA TYR A 183 -1.73 -2.45 9.36
C TYR A 183 -0.27 -2.82 9.60
N GLN A 184 0.02 -4.06 10.02
CA GLN A 184 1.38 -4.49 10.28
C GLN A 184 2.06 -4.90 8.98
N TRP A 185 3.31 -4.43 8.84
CA TRP A 185 4.19 -4.83 7.75
C TRP A 185 4.41 -6.37 7.77
N PRO A 186 4.31 -7.07 6.64
CA PRO A 186 4.59 -8.51 6.55
C PRO A 186 5.99 -8.82 7.04
N GLN A 187 6.15 -9.81 7.92
CA GLN A 187 7.42 -10.07 8.60
C GLN A 187 8.52 -10.59 7.65
N ASP A 188 8.13 -11.18 6.54
CA ASP A 188 8.99 -11.75 5.49
C ASP A 188 9.21 -10.81 4.29
N LEU A 189 8.56 -9.64 4.27
CA LEU A 189 8.76 -8.63 3.22
C LEU A 189 9.85 -7.63 3.64
N LEU A 190 10.80 -7.37 2.73
CA LEU A 190 11.87 -6.38 2.95
C LEU A 190 11.28 -5.01 3.30
N ARG A 191 11.63 -4.50 4.48
CA ARG A 191 11.18 -3.18 4.97
C ARG A 191 12.11 -2.06 4.50
N PRO A 192 11.57 -0.95 3.96
CA PRO A 192 12.38 0.21 3.56
C PRO A 192 12.92 0.98 4.77
N ASP A 193 13.94 1.80 4.54
CA ASP A 193 14.51 2.71 5.55
C ASP A 193 13.60 3.92 5.80
N LEU A 194 12.92 4.39 4.74
CA LEU A 194 12.02 5.55 4.79
C LEU A 194 10.83 5.35 3.86
N VAL A 195 9.66 5.79 4.31
CA VAL A 195 8.45 5.91 3.48
C VAL A 195 8.02 7.37 3.47
N VAL A 196 7.85 7.95 2.28
CA VAL A 196 7.41 9.33 2.08
C VAL A 196 6.06 9.31 1.39
N LEU A 197 5.03 9.80 2.08
CA LEU A 197 3.69 9.96 1.52
C LEU A 197 3.55 11.34 0.88
N LEU A 198 3.30 11.38 -0.43
CA LEU A 198 3.00 12.61 -1.15
C LEU A 198 1.50 12.85 -1.20
N THR A 199 1.07 13.96 -0.61
CA THR A 199 -0.31 14.42 -0.61
C THR A 199 -0.45 15.75 -1.32
N VAL A 200 -1.56 15.95 -2.02
CA VAL A 200 -1.99 17.26 -2.54
C VAL A 200 -3.46 17.46 -2.19
N SER A 201 -3.97 18.68 -2.32
CA SER A 201 -5.40 18.91 -2.09
C SER A 201 -6.24 18.17 -3.15
N PRO A 202 -7.49 17.76 -2.83
CA PRO A 202 -8.38 17.12 -3.79
C PRO A 202 -8.59 17.95 -5.05
N GLU A 203 -8.67 19.27 -4.92
CA GLU A 203 -8.90 20.21 -6.02
C GLU A 203 -7.71 20.22 -6.99
N GLU A 204 -6.49 20.32 -6.46
CA GLU A 204 -5.26 20.27 -7.24
C GLU A 204 -5.11 18.90 -7.94
N ARG A 205 -5.45 17.81 -7.24
CA ARG A 205 -5.42 16.45 -7.80
C ARG A 205 -6.37 16.34 -9.00
N MET A 206 -7.59 16.85 -8.87
CA MET A 206 -8.59 16.86 -9.95
C MET A 206 -8.10 17.67 -11.16
N GLN A 207 -7.58 18.87 -10.95
CA GLN A 207 -7.03 19.69 -12.04
C GLN A 207 -5.93 18.96 -12.81
N ARG A 208 -5.03 18.28 -12.09
CA ARG A 208 -3.96 17.49 -12.71
C ARG A 208 -4.47 16.27 -13.46
N LEU A 209 -5.51 15.60 -12.97
CA LEU A 209 -6.15 14.48 -13.68
C LEU A 209 -6.77 14.94 -14.99
N GLN A 210 -7.51 16.05 -14.97
CA GLN A 210 -8.12 16.63 -16.18
C GLN A 210 -7.06 17.05 -17.21
N GLY A 211 -5.93 17.60 -16.74
CA GLY A 211 -4.82 18.02 -17.60
C GLY A 211 -4.02 16.87 -18.25
N ARG A 212 -4.17 15.61 -17.80
CA ARG A 212 -3.44 14.46 -18.35
C ARG A 212 -3.94 14.01 -19.73
N GLY A 213 -5.20 14.30 -20.07
CA GLY A 213 -5.79 13.89 -21.36
C GLY A 213 -5.84 12.38 -21.60
N LEU A 214 -5.59 11.56 -20.57
CA LEU A 214 -5.68 10.11 -20.60
C LEU A 214 -7.07 9.69 -20.07
N GLU A 215 -7.61 8.59 -20.59
CA GLU A 215 -8.75 7.95 -19.95
C GLU A 215 -8.38 7.58 -18.52
N MET A 216 -9.25 7.95 -17.58
CA MET A 216 -9.06 7.58 -16.18
C MET A 216 -9.08 6.07 -16.05
N THR A 217 -8.14 5.53 -15.30
CA THR A 217 -8.23 4.13 -14.88
C THR A 217 -9.50 3.91 -14.05
N ARG A 218 -9.98 2.67 -13.99
CA ARG A 218 -11.12 2.31 -13.13
C ARG A 218 -10.86 2.71 -11.67
N GLU A 219 -9.65 2.48 -11.19
CA GLU A 219 -9.18 2.90 -9.87
C GLU A 219 -9.27 4.42 -9.69
N GLU A 220 -8.76 5.21 -10.64
CA GLU A 220 -8.86 6.67 -10.58
C GLU A 220 -10.33 7.13 -10.59
N SER A 221 -11.21 6.45 -11.34
CA SER A 221 -12.64 6.75 -11.41
C SER A 221 -13.37 6.46 -10.10
N GLU A 222 -13.08 5.32 -9.46
CA GLU A 222 -13.61 4.94 -8.14
C GLU A 222 -13.10 5.91 -7.06
N LEU A 223 -11.82 6.30 -7.12
CA LEU A 223 -11.25 7.32 -6.26
C LEU A 223 -11.93 8.67 -6.44
N GLU A 224 -12.30 9.08 -7.65
CA GLU A 224 -13.00 10.36 -7.87
C GLU A 224 -14.46 10.34 -7.42
N ALA A 225 -15.19 9.25 -7.70
CA ALA A 225 -16.60 9.12 -7.37
C ALA A 225 -16.86 9.04 -5.86
N ASN A 226 -15.88 8.61 -5.07
CA ASN A 226 -16.07 8.33 -3.65
C ASN A 226 -15.07 9.09 -2.76
N SER A 227 -15.50 10.24 -2.22
CA SER A 227 -14.67 11.06 -1.32
C SER A 227 -14.30 10.35 -0.01
N ILE A 228 -15.15 9.44 0.46
CA ILE A 228 -14.89 8.64 1.65
C ILE A 228 -13.78 7.63 1.37
N PHE A 229 -13.79 7.01 0.19
CA PHE A 229 -12.73 6.10 -0.25
C PHE A 229 -11.36 6.79 -0.26
N ARG A 230 -11.29 8.07 -0.64
CA ARG A 230 -10.03 8.85 -0.61
C ARG A 230 -9.55 9.20 0.79
N GLN A 231 -10.45 9.30 1.75
CA GLN A 231 -10.11 9.66 3.14
C GLN A 231 -9.67 8.46 3.96
N LYS A 232 -10.03 7.25 3.54
CA LYS A 232 -9.57 5.99 4.11
C LYS A 232 -8.12 5.72 3.74
#